data_AF-A0A945ZI30-F1
#
_entry.id   AF-A0A945ZI30-F1
#
_cell.length_a   1.000
_cell.length_b   1.000
_cell.length_c   1.000
_cell.angle_alpha   90.00
_cell.angle_beta   90.00
_cell.angle_gamma   90.00
#
_symmetry.space_group_name_H-M   'P 1'
#
loop_
_entity.id
_entity.type
_entity.pdbx_description
1 polymer ?
#
loop_
_entity_poly.entity_id
_entity_poly.type
_entity_poly.pdbx_seq_one_letter_code
_entity_poly.pdbx_strand_id
1 'polypeptide(L)'
;MDGSWAELLATVAVIVQRLFQAAVLILLPAAYLWLTITVTRLVVFPDYWQVTPPSRLAIISGLGVGLALVYASDLAPLYKMKPIFAEDGPWNLGVVDFLIERANPWLYSHRDTAALLANPDQNPKFTLAILMLSLLLAIATWFAVRAFQSWWMLIAILATFALAAAMVPLAIYLVALLAYSLHVFNFWSAAILIVIIQYYRARQRQRATSAH
;
A
#
# COMPACT_ATOMS: atom_id res chain seq x y z
N MET A 1 -43.71 -17.06 -7.54
CA MET A 1 -43.28 -16.02 -6.56
C MET A 1 -41.75 -16.02 -6.49
N ASP A 2 -41.08 -16.29 -7.61
CA ASP A 2 -39.80 -17.02 -7.58
C ASP A 2 -38.60 -16.15 -8.03
N GLY A 3 -38.86 -14.97 -8.62
CA GLY A 3 -37.83 -14.04 -9.06
C GLY A 3 -37.15 -13.27 -7.93
N SER A 4 -37.86 -12.95 -6.85
CA SER A 4 -37.32 -12.13 -5.75
C SER A 4 -36.21 -12.83 -4.96
N TRP A 5 -36.29 -14.16 -4.84
CA TRP A 5 -35.27 -14.95 -4.15
C TRP A 5 -33.98 -15.06 -4.97
N ALA A 6 -34.09 -15.21 -6.29
CA ALA A 6 -32.92 -15.26 -7.18
C ALA A 6 -32.16 -13.92 -7.21
N GLU A 7 -32.87 -12.80 -7.27
CA GLU A 7 -32.27 -11.45 -7.21
C GLU A 7 -31.59 -11.19 -5.86
N LEU A 8 -32.20 -11.62 -4.76
CA LEU A 8 -31.63 -11.48 -3.42
C LEU A 8 -30.35 -12.32 -3.27
N LEU A 9 -30.36 -13.57 -3.73
CA LEU A 9 -29.17 -14.44 -3.72
C LEU A 9 -28.05 -13.87 -4.60
N ALA A 10 -28.36 -13.35 -5.78
CA ALA A 10 -27.38 -12.71 -6.65
C ALA A 10 -26.75 -11.47 -5.97
N THR A 11 -27.57 -10.64 -5.32
CA THR A 11 -27.09 -9.46 -4.59
C THR A 11 -26.18 -9.85 -3.42
N VAL A 12 -26.57 -10.85 -2.64
CA VAL A 12 -25.77 -11.38 -1.53
C VAL A 12 -24.44 -11.94 -2.03
N ALA A 13 -24.44 -12.71 -3.12
CA ALA A 13 -23.23 -13.26 -3.71
C ALA A 13 -22.23 -12.16 -4.11
N VAL A 14 -22.72 -11.07 -4.74
CA VAL A 14 -21.89 -9.92 -5.12
C VAL A 14 -21.30 -9.22 -3.89
N ILE A 15 -22.09 -9.04 -2.83
CA ILE A 15 -21.61 -8.42 -1.58
C ILE A 15 -20.52 -9.29 -0.95
N VAL A 16 -20.76 -10.60 -0.81
CA VAL A 16 -19.79 -11.54 -0.23
C VAL A 16 -18.49 -11.56 -1.05
N GLN A 17 -18.59 -11.57 -2.38
CA GLN A 17 -17.42 -11.52 -3.26
C GLN A 17 -16.61 -10.23 -3.05
N ARG A 18 -17.27 -9.07 -2.95
CA ARG A 18 -16.59 -7.78 -2.72
C ARG A 18 -15.94 -7.73 -1.34
N LEU A 19 -16.61 -8.23 -0.30
CA LEU A 19 -16.05 -8.33 1.04
C LEU A 19 -14.83 -9.26 1.08
N PHE A 20 -14.91 -10.40 0.40
CA PHE A 20 -13.79 -11.32 0.27
C PHE A 20 -12.60 -10.68 -0.44
N GLN A 21 -12.83 -9.99 -1.56
CA GLN A 21 -11.78 -9.24 -2.27
C GLN A 21 -11.13 -8.16 -1.40
N ALA A 22 -11.93 -7.37 -0.68
CA ALA A 22 -11.42 -6.37 0.24
C ALA A 22 -10.59 -7.01 1.37
N ALA A 23 -11.07 -8.12 1.94
CA ALA A 23 -10.34 -8.87 2.95
C ALA A 23 -9.00 -9.38 2.42
N VAL A 24 -8.95 -9.94 1.21
CA VAL A 24 -7.69 -10.40 0.59
C VAL A 24 -6.71 -9.24 0.41
N LEU A 25 -7.16 -8.10 -0.11
CA LEU A 25 -6.31 -6.92 -0.31
C LEU A 25 -5.74 -6.37 1.02
N ILE A 26 -6.53 -6.38 2.09
CA ILE A 26 -6.10 -5.92 3.41
C ILE A 26 -5.18 -6.95 4.10
N LEU A 27 -5.43 -8.24 3.89
CA LEU A 27 -4.65 -9.32 4.52
C LEU A 27 -3.30 -9.57 3.81
N LEU A 28 -3.18 -9.26 2.52
CA LEU A 28 -1.93 -9.39 1.77
C LEU A 28 -0.72 -8.71 2.43
N PRO A 29 -0.76 -7.42 2.83
CA PRO A 29 0.37 -6.77 3.49
C PRO A 29 0.70 -7.41 4.85
N ALA A 30 -0.31 -7.87 5.60
CA ALA A 30 -0.11 -8.57 6.86
C ALA A 30 0.56 -9.95 6.64
N ALA A 31 0.10 -10.71 5.65
CA ALA A 31 0.68 -11.99 5.25
C ALA A 31 2.12 -11.82 4.75
N TYR A 32 2.38 -10.78 3.94
CA TYR A 32 3.72 -10.44 3.45
C TYR A 32 4.67 -10.07 4.60
N LEU A 33 4.21 -9.24 5.54
CA LEU A 33 5.00 -8.85 6.71
C LEU A 33 5.29 -10.05 7.60
N TRP A 34 4.28 -10.88 7.88
CA TRP A 34 4.43 -12.11 8.65
C TRP A 34 5.44 -13.07 7.99
N LEU A 35 5.34 -13.27 6.67
CA LEU A 35 6.27 -14.09 5.91
C LEU A 35 7.69 -13.52 5.97
N THR A 36 7.84 -12.21 5.75
CA THR A 36 9.14 -11.52 5.80
C THR A 36 9.81 -11.72 7.16
N ILE A 37 9.08 -11.47 8.26
CA ILE A 37 9.59 -11.65 9.62
C ILE A 37 9.91 -13.12 9.90
N THR A 38 9.08 -14.06 9.46
CA THR A 38 9.29 -15.49 9.67
C THR A 38 10.53 -15.97 8.93
N VAL A 39 10.67 -15.65 7.64
CA VAL A 39 11.84 -16.00 6.83
C VAL A 39 13.10 -15.40 7.41
N THR A 40 13.08 -14.11 7.76
CA THR A 40 14.25 -13.45 8.36
C THR A 40 14.59 -14.02 9.75
N ARG A 41 13.63 -14.49 10.55
CA ARG A 41 13.91 -15.22 11.79
C ARG A 41 14.49 -16.63 11.58
N LEU A 42 14.16 -17.28 10.46
CA LEU A 42 14.70 -18.61 10.14
C LEU A 42 16.12 -18.51 9.57
N VAL A 43 16.40 -17.47 8.78
CA VAL A 43 17.69 -17.26 8.12
C VAL A 43 18.70 -16.58 9.06
N VAL A 44 18.22 -15.71 9.95
CA VAL A 44 19.08 -14.92 10.84
C VAL A 44 19.07 -15.54 12.23
N PHE A 45 20.23 -15.56 12.88
CA PHE A 45 20.38 -16.06 14.24
C PHE A 45 19.44 -15.32 15.23
N PRO A 46 18.91 -16.00 16.26
CA PRO A 46 17.88 -15.45 17.16
C PRO A 46 18.24 -14.10 17.81
N ASP A 47 19.53 -13.87 18.06
CA ASP A 47 20.01 -12.66 18.76
C ASP A 47 19.90 -11.38 17.91
N TYR A 48 19.79 -11.48 16.58
CA TYR A 48 19.59 -10.32 15.71
C TYR A 48 18.33 -9.54 16.09
N TRP A 49 17.28 -10.26 16.46
CA TRP A 49 15.99 -9.66 16.84
C TRP A 49 15.99 -9.07 18.24
N GLN A 50 16.95 -9.45 19.10
CA GLN A 50 17.10 -8.87 20.44
C GLN A 50 17.74 -7.47 20.35
N VAL A 51 18.66 -7.28 19.39
CA VAL A 51 19.24 -5.97 19.09
C VAL A 51 18.24 -5.18 18.24
N THR A 52 17.40 -4.40 18.91
CA THR A 52 16.26 -3.72 18.31
C THR A 52 16.59 -2.61 17.28
N PRO A 53 17.69 -1.83 17.41
CA PRO A 53 17.95 -0.71 16.49
C PRO A 53 18.16 -1.10 15.01
N PRO A 54 19.00 -2.11 14.65
CA PRO A 54 19.21 -2.51 13.25
C PRO A 54 17.92 -2.80 12.49
N SER A 55 17.03 -3.60 13.08
CA SER A 55 15.80 -4.05 12.41
C SER A 55 14.80 -2.91 12.25
N ARG A 56 14.58 -2.08 13.27
CA ARG A 56 13.67 -0.93 13.19
C ARG A 56 14.15 0.12 12.18
N LEU A 57 15.44 0.44 12.21
CA LEU A 57 16.02 1.43 11.29
C LEU A 57 16.00 0.94 9.84
N ALA A 58 16.26 -0.36 9.61
CA ALA A 58 16.10 -0.99 8.30
C ALA A 58 14.65 -0.92 7.81
N ILE A 59 13.67 -1.20 8.68
CA ILE A 59 12.25 -1.12 8.32
C ILE A 59 11.86 0.30 7.92
N ILE A 60 12.22 1.30 8.75
CA ILE A 60 11.90 2.71 8.47
C ILE A 60 12.57 3.17 7.18
N SER A 61 13.85 2.82 6.98
CA SER A 61 14.59 3.16 5.76
C SER A 61 13.94 2.53 4.53
N GLY A 62 13.64 1.23 4.56
CA GLY A 62 12.99 0.52 3.47
C GLY A 62 11.59 1.06 3.13
N LEU A 63 10.77 1.33 4.14
CA LEU A 63 9.46 1.97 3.93
C LEU A 63 9.62 3.35 3.29
N GLY A 64 10.54 4.17 3.79
CA GLY A 64 10.79 5.50 3.25
C GLY A 64 11.32 5.46 1.81
N VAL A 65 12.19 4.50 1.49
CA VAL A 65 12.68 4.29 0.11
C VAL A 65 11.53 3.89 -0.81
N GLY A 66 10.62 3.01 -0.37
CA GLY A 66 9.43 2.67 -1.14
C GLY A 66 8.52 3.88 -1.40
N LEU A 67 8.29 4.74 -0.39
CA LEU A 67 7.56 6.00 -0.58
C LEU A 67 8.27 6.93 -1.58
N ALA A 68 9.59 7.03 -1.48
CA ALA A 68 10.38 7.85 -2.39
C ALA A 68 10.33 7.33 -3.84
N LEU A 69 10.29 6.01 -4.04
CA LEU A 69 10.11 5.40 -5.36
C LEU A 69 8.74 5.71 -5.94
N VAL A 70 7.67 5.64 -5.15
CA VAL A 70 6.33 6.06 -5.61
C VAL A 70 6.35 7.52 -6.04
N TYR A 71 6.97 8.40 -5.24
CA TYR A 71 7.07 9.83 -5.54
C TYR A 71 7.90 10.11 -6.81
N ALA A 72 8.98 9.36 -7.02
CA ALA A 72 9.88 9.56 -8.14
C ALA A 72 9.39 8.91 -9.46
N SER A 73 8.49 7.94 -9.36
CA SER A 73 8.02 7.18 -10.52
C SER A 73 7.23 8.03 -11.52
N ASP A 74 7.22 7.59 -12.77
CA ASP A 74 6.34 8.14 -13.82
C ASP A 74 4.84 7.99 -13.48
N LEU A 75 4.50 7.12 -12.52
CA LEU A 75 3.15 6.93 -12.01
C LEU A 75 2.77 7.95 -10.93
N ALA A 76 3.71 8.74 -10.40
CA ALA A 76 3.46 9.75 -9.37
C ALA A 76 2.29 10.71 -9.69
N PRO A 77 2.07 11.15 -10.94
CA PRO A 77 0.92 11.99 -11.28
C PRO A 77 -0.43 11.32 -10.98
N LEU A 78 -0.51 9.99 -11.02
CA LEU A 78 -1.73 9.22 -10.76
C LEU A 78 -2.13 9.23 -9.28
N TYR A 79 -1.16 9.47 -8.39
CA TYR A 79 -1.38 9.57 -6.94
C TYR A 79 -1.90 10.95 -6.49
N LYS A 80 -2.18 11.86 -7.43
CA LYS A 80 -2.84 13.13 -7.13
C LYS A 80 -4.33 12.93 -6.88
N MET A 81 -4.94 13.80 -6.08
CA MET A 81 -6.37 13.72 -5.73
C MET A 81 -7.29 13.70 -6.95
N LYS A 82 -7.01 14.53 -7.98
CA LYS A 82 -7.85 14.61 -9.17
C LYS A 82 -7.94 13.26 -9.92
N PRO A 83 -6.83 12.59 -10.28
CA PRO A 83 -6.89 11.24 -10.85
C PRO A 83 -7.52 10.18 -9.94
N ILE A 84 -7.28 10.24 -8.62
CA ILE A 84 -7.85 9.28 -7.66
C ILE A 84 -9.38 9.31 -7.67
N PHE A 85 -9.98 10.50 -7.74
CA PHE A 85 -11.43 10.66 -7.67
C PHE A 85 -12.13 10.78 -9.04
N ALA A 86 -11.42 10.59 -10.15
CA ALA A 86 -12.03 10.60 -11.48
C ALA A 86 -12.83 9.31 -11.72
N GLU A 87 -14.07 9.43 -12.24
CA GLU A 87 -15.02 8.31 -12.43
C GLU A 87 -14.48 7.25 -13.40
N ASP A 88 -14.05 7.67 -14.59
CA ASP A 88 -13.31 6.81 -15.54
C ASP A 88 -11.79 7.03 -15.42
N GLY A 89 -11.35 7.20 -14.18
CA GLY A 89 -9.97 7.50 -13.85
C GLY A 89 -9.04 6.28 -13.90
N PRO A 90 -7.72 6.51 -13.76
CA PRO A 90 -6.70 5.46 -13.74
C PRO A 90 -6.81 4.47 -12.56
N TRP A 91 -7.74 4.72 -11.63
CA TRP A 91 -8.03 3.90 -10.44
C TRP A 91 -9.34 3.11 -10.56
N ASN A 92 -10.12 3.30 -11.64
CA ASN A 92 -11.29 2.47 -11.95
C ASN A 92 -10.82 1.11 -12.50
N LEU A 93 -10.26 0.30 -11.61
CA LEU A 93 -9.64 -0.97 -11.92
C LEU A 93 -10.30 -2.11 -11.14
N GLY A 94 -10.41 -3.28 -11.79
CA GLY A 94 -10.68 -4.52 -11.09
C GLY A 94 -9.55 -4.84 -10.11
N VAL A 95 -9.82 -5.74 -9.15
CA VAL A 95 -8.83 -6.11 -8.12
C VAL A 95 -7.56 -6.72 -8.74
N VAL A 96 -7.72 -7.54 -9.78
CA VAL A 96 -6.59 -8.18 -10.47
C VAL A 96 -5.75 -7.11 -11.20
N ASP A 97 -6.40 -6.21 -11.93
CA ASP A 97 -5.72 -5.13 -12.65
C ASP A 97 -5.03 -4.16 -11.69
N PHE A 98 -5.65 -3.86 -10.55
CA PHE A 98 -5.01 -3.10 -9.48
C PHE A 98 -3.70 -3.76 -9.01
N LEU A 99 -3.70 -5.08 -8.78
CA LEU A 99 -2.50 -5.80 -8.34
C LEU A 99 -1.40 -5.78 -9.40
N ILE A 100 -1.76 -5.86 -10.68
CA ILE A 100 -0.80 -5.95 -11.80
C ILE A 100 -0.28 -4.56 -12.21
N GLU A 101 -1.15 -3.56 -12.27
CA GLU A 101 -0.86 -2.24 -12.87
C GLU A 101 -0.54 -1.14 -11.86
N ARG A 102 -0.93 -1.30 -10.59
CA ARG A 102 -0.74 -0.26 -9.56
C ARG A 102 0.07 -0.75 -8.38
N ALA A 103 -0.30 -1.91 -7.84
CA ALA A 103 0.31 -2.46 -6.64
C ALA A 103 1.61 -3.24 -6.92
N ASN A 104 1.93 -3.49 -8.19
CA ASN A 104 3.12 -4.21 -8.61
C ASN A 104 4.39 -3.38 -8.37
N PRO A 105 5.28 -3.80 -7.43
CA PRO A 105 6.48 -3.05 -7.09
C PRO A 105 7.48 -2.92 -8.25
N TRP A 106 7.44 -3.86 -9.21
CA TRP A 106 8.35 -3.88 -10.36
C TRP A 106 8.10 -2.74 -11.36
N LEU A 107 6.96 -2.05 -11.26
CA LEU A 107 6.66 -0.87 -12.07
C LEU A 107 7.37 0.40 -11.56
N TYR A 108 7.93 0.37 -10.35
CA TYR A 108 8.56 1.52 -9.71
C TYR A 108 10.09 1.41 -9.86
N SER A 109 10.63 2.12 -10.85
CA SER A 109 12.03 2.00 -11.24
C SER A 109 12.97 2.81 -10.35
N HIS A 110 14.09 2.19 -9.95
CA HIS A 110 15.20 2.91 -9.31
C HIS A 110 15.88 3.91 -10.25
N ARG A 111 15.74 3.74 -11.57
CA ARG A 111 16.33 4.64 -12.58
C ARG A 111 15.77 6.05 -12.46
N ASP A 112 14.47 6.16 -12.19
CA ASP A 112 13.78 7.46 -12.09
C ASP A 112 14.23 8.19 -10.82
N THR A 113 14.42 7.44 -9.74
CA THR A 113 15.01 7.97 -8.50
C THR A 113 16.45 8.44 -8.72
N ALA A 114 17.27 7.68 -9.46
CA ALA A 114 18.64 8.07 -9.77
C ALA A 114 18.71 9.35 -10.62
N ALA A 115 17.78 9.52 -11.57
CA ALA A 115 17.69 10.73 -12.38
C ALA A 115 17.38 11.99 -11.55
N LEU A 116 16.49 11.86 -10.55
CA LEU A 116 16.21 12.94 -9.61
C LEU A 116 17.40 13.27 -8.71
N LEU A 117 18.14 12.25 -8.26
CA LEU A 117 19.34 12.43 -7.44
C LEU A 117 20.52 13.03 -8.21
N ALA A 118 20.60 12.81 -9.52
CA ALA A 118 21.63 13.40 -10.37
C ALA A 118 21.53 14.93 -10.49
N ASN A 119 20.36 15.50 -10.20
CA ASN A 119 20.10 16.94 -10.25
C ASN A 119 19.58 17.46 -8.89
N PRO A 120 20.41 17.45 -7.84
CA PRO A 120 19.96 17.72 -6.48
C PRO A 120 19.37 19.12 -6.29
N ASP A 121 19.80 20.10 -7.08
CA ASP A 121 19.32 21.49 -7.02
C ASP A 121 17.86 21.64 -7.46
N GLN A 122 17.36 20.75 -8.33
CA GLN A 122 15.98 20.81 -8.81
C GLN A 122 14.99 20.28 -7.76
N ASN A 123 15.41 19.33 -6.93
CA ASN A 123 14.56 18.68 -5.92
C ASN A 123 15.29 18.51 -4.57
N PRO A 124 15.72 19.61 -3.92
CA PRO A 124 16.59 19.53 -2.73
C PRO A 124 15.94 18.81 -1.55
N LYS A 125 14.60 18.92 -1.40
CA LYS A 125 13.85 18.22 -0.36
C LYS A 125 13.84 16.70 -0.56
N PHE A 126 13.73 16.25 -1.81
CA PHE A 126 13.75 14.82 -2.14
C PHE A 126 15.14 14.24 -1.91
N THR A 127 16.17 14.93 -2.40
CA THR A 127 17.58 14.54 -2.17
C THR A 127 17.90 14.45 -0.69
N LEU A 128 17.47 15.45 0.11
CA LEU A 128 17.64 15.42 1.56
C LEU A 128 16.92 14.23 2.21
N ALA A 129 15.70 13.91 1.78
CA ALA A 129 14.96 12.75 2.27
C ALA A 129 15.70 11.44 1.97
N ILE A 130 16.18 11.24 0.75
CA ILE A 130 16.99 10.05 0.39
C ILE A 130 18.28 10.00 1.20
N LEU A 131 18.96 11.12 1.41
CA LEU A 131 20.17 11.19 2.23
C LEU A 131 19.87 10.76 3.68
N MET A 132 18.77 11.24 4.26
CA MET A 132 18.34 10.84 5.61
C MET A 132 18.01 9.34 5.68
N LEU A 133 17.32 8.79 4.69
CA LEU A 133 17.00 7.35 4.62
C LEU A 133 18.25 6.48 4.45
N SER A 134 19.22 6.95 3.65
CA SER A 134 20.52 6.30 3.48
C SER A 134 21.33 6.34 4.77
N LEU A 135 21.31 7.48 5.49
CA LEU A 135 21.96 7.63 6.78
C LEU A 135 21.34 6.71 7.84
N LEU A 136 20.00 6.58 7.87
CA LEU A 136 19.32 5.63 8.75
C LEU A 136 19.77 4.19 8.50
N LEU A 137 19.90 3.78 7.23
CA LEU A 137 20.40 2.45 6.87
C LEU A 137 21.88 2.26 7.23
N ALA A 138 22.70 3.30 7.05
CA ALA A 138 24.09 3.29 7.47
C ALA A 138 24.23 3.14 8.99
N ILE A 139 23.40 3.84 9.78
CA ILE A 139 23.34 3.71 11.24
C ILE A 139 22.88 2.30 11.62
N ALA A 140 21.86 1.75 10.96
CA ALA A 140 21.39 0.38 11.17
C ALA A 140 22.53 -0.65 10.96
N THR A 141 23.28 -0.48 9.87
CA THR A 141 24.42 -1.31 9.50
C THR A 141 25.56 -1.16 10.51
N TRP A 142 25.84 0.06 10.97
CA TRP A 142 26.83 0.32 12.01
C TRP A 142 26.48 -0.39 13.31
N PHE A 143 25.22 -0.36 13.75
CA PHE A 143 24.78 -1.13 14.91
C PHE A 143 24.94 -2.64 14.70
N ALA A 144 24.63 -3.17 13.50
CA ALA A 144 24.86 -4.58 13.17
C ALA A 144 26.34 -4.95 13.27
N VAL A 145 27.24 -4.11 12.77
CA VAL A 145 28.70 -4.31 12.87
C VAL A 145 29.18 -4.25 14.31
N ARG A 146 28.62 -3.37 15.14
CA ARG A 146 29.05 -3.21 16.53
C ARG A 146 28.50 -4.30 17.46
N ALA A 147 27.31 -4.81 17.17
CA ALA A 147 26.66 -5.82 17.99
C ALA A 147 27.15 -7.25 17.72
N PHE A 148 27.66 -7.51 16.50
CA PHE A 148 28.02 -8.86 16.06
C PHE A 148 29.49 -8.96 15.63
N GLN A 149 30.10 -10.12 15.83
CA GLN A 149 31.50 -10.39 15.48
C GLN A 149 31.61 -11.50 14.43
N SER A 150 32.75 -11.52 13.72
CA SER A 150 33.11 -12.58 12.77
C SER A 150 32.07 -12.78 11.65
N TRP A 151 31.76 -14.02 11.28
CA TRP A 151 30.81 -14.34 10.21
C TRP A 151 29.38 -13.85 10.49
N TRP A 152 28.97 -13.77 11.76
CA TRP A 152 27.64 -13.29 12.17
C TRP A 152 27.41 -11.81 11.84
N MET A 153 28.48 -11.01 11.83
CA MET A 153 28.44 -9.63 11.36
C MET A 153 27.94 -9.55 9.91
N LEU A 154 28.48 -10.36 9.01
CA LEU A 154 28.10 -10.36 7.60
C LEU A 154 26.63 -10.77 7.44
N ILE A 155 26.20 -11.80 8.16
CA ILE A 155 24.78 -12.22 8.18
C ILE A 155 23.88 -11.08 8.66
N ALA A 156 24.24 -10.38 9.74
CA ALA A 156 23.44 -9.28 10.29
C ALA A 156 23.37 -8.07 9.33
N ILE A 157 24.46 -7.76 8.62
CA ILE A 157 24.45 -6.74 7.57
C ILE A 157 23.49 -7.15 6.45
N LEU A 158 23.65 -8.36 5.91
CA LEU A 158 22.79 -8.87 4.83
C LEU A 158 21.32 -8.91 5.26
N ALA A 159 21.03 -9.31 6.49
CA ALA A 159 19.68 -9.28 7.06
C ALA A 159 19.09 -7.87 7.11
N THR A 160 19.90 -6.88 7.49
CA THR A 160 19.51 -5.47 7.55
C THR A 160 19.13 -4.95 6.16
N PHE A 161 19.95 -5.24 5.15
CA PHE A 161 19.65 -4.87 3.76
C PHE A 161 18.45 -5.64 3.20
N ALA A 162 18.36 -6.94 3.46
CA ALA A 162 17.24 -7.77 3.01
C ALA A 162 15.91 -7.30 3.63
N LEU A 163 15.91 -6.95 4.91
CA LEU A 163 14.73 -6.42 5.60
C LEU A 163 14.33 -5.06 5.04
N ALA A 164 15.27 -4.14 4.84
CA ALA A 164 15.01 -2.85 4.20
C ALA A 164 14.44 -3.05 2.78
N ALA A 165 15.06 -3.91 1.97
CA ALA A 165 14.61 -4.22 0.62
C ALA A 165 13.21 -4.85 0.61
N ALA A 166 12.88 -5.71 1.57
CA ALA A 166 11.53 -6.29 1.70
C ALA A 166 10.48 -5.24 2.09
N MET A 167 10.83 -4.19 2.83
CA MET A 167 9.87 -3.15 3.18
C MET A 167 9.54 -2.20 2.01
N VAL A 168 10.40 -2.10 0.99
CA VAL A 168 10.16 -1.29 -0.21
C VAL A 168 8.86 -1.69 -0.95
N PRO A 169 8.68 -2.94 -1.40
CA PRO A 169 7.46 -3.37 -2.09
C PRO A 169 6.22 -3.27 -1.20
N LEU A 170 6.37 -3.48 0.11
CA LEU A 170 5.28 -3.30 1.07
C LEU A 170 4.80 -1.84 1.11
N ALA A 171 5.72 -0.87 1.16
CA ALA A 171 5.36 0.54 1.18
C ALA A 171 4.63 0.97 -0.10
N ILE A 172 5.16 0.55 -1.26
CA ILE A 172 4.54 0.78 -2.57
C ILE A 172 3.10 0.22 -2.57
N TYR A 173 2.94 -1.03 -2.15
CA TYR A 173 1.64 -1.68 -2.07
C TYR A 173 0.67 -0.91 -1.17
N LEU A 174 1.12 -0.48 0.01
CA LEU A 174 0.27 0.25 0.97
C LEU A 174 -0.18 1.61 0.41
N VAL A 175 0.69 2.34 -0.29
CA VAL A 175 0.31 3.61 -0.93
C VAL A 175 -0.68 3.39 -2.07
N ALA A 176 -0.42 2.39 -2.93
CA ALA A 176 -1.34 2.00 -3.99
C ALA A 176 -2.70 1.57 -3.43
N LEU A 177 -2.71 0.75 -2.38
CA LEU A 177 -3.92 0.28 -1.71
C LEU A 177 -4.71 1.43 -1.09
N LEU A 178 -4.02 2.41 -0.48
CA LEU A 178 -4.67 3.59 0.08
C LEU A 178 -5.36 4.41 -1.02
N ALA A 179 -4.67 4.69 -2.12
CA ALA A 179 -5.23 5.43 -3.24
C ALA A 179 -6.42 4.69 -3.90
N TYR A 180 -6.28 3.37 -4.09
CA TYR A 180 -7.37 2.52 -4.60
C TYR A 180 -8.57 2.50 -3.65
N SER A 181 -8.33 2.38 -2.35
CA SER A 181 -9.38 2.41 -1.33
C SER A 181 -10.12 3.75 -1.34
N LEU A 182 -9.40 4.87 -1.44
CA LEU A 182 -10.01 6.20 -1.53
C LEU A 182 -10.91 6.33 -2.77
N HIS A 183 -10.49 5.82 -3.92
CA HIS A 183 -11.31 5.80 -5.13
C HIS A 183 -12.61 4.99 -4.91
N VAL A 184 -12.47 3.74 -4.45
CA VAL A 184 -13.59 2.83 -4.20
C VAL A 184 -14.55 3.41 -3.17
N PHE A 185 -14.05 3.94 -2.05
CA PHE A 185 -14.90 4.52 -1.00
C PHE A 185 -15.57 5.84 -1.39
N ASN A 186 -14.95 6.67 -2.25
CA ASN A 186 -15.61 7.86 -2.79
C ASN A 186 -16.84 7.47 -3.60
N PHE A 187 -16.71 6.46 -4.46
CA PHE A 187 -17.85 5.90 -5.18
C PHE A 187 -18.93 5.39 -4.23
N TRP A 188 -18.57 4.64 -3.18
CA TRP A 188 -19.54 4.15 -2.20
C TRP A 188 -20.23 5.26 -1.41
N SER A 189 -19.51 6.32 -1.06
CA SER A 189 -20.08 7.47 -0.35
C SER A 189 -21.11 8.19 -1.22
N ALA A 190 -20.81 8.36 -2.51
CA ALA A 190 -21.75 8.91 -3.48
C ALA A 190 -22.94 7.97 -3.74
N ALA A 191 -22.72 6.65 -3.84
CA ALA A 191 -23.76 5.66 -4.03
C ALA A 191 -24.73 5.60 -2.83
N ILE A 192 -24.21 5.62 -1.60
CA ILE A 192 -25.01 5.68 -0.37
C ILE A 192 -25.85 6.96 -0.35
N LEU A 193 -25.25 8.11 -0.69
CA LEU A 193 -25.97 9.39 -0.75
C LEU A 193 -27.13 9.34 -1.77
N ILE A 194 -26.91 8.76 -2.95
CA ILE A 194 -27.95 8.57 -3.97
C ILE A 194 -29.07 7.68 -3.43
N VAL A 195 -28.75 6.55 -2.79
CA VAL A 195 -29.74 5.64 -2.21
C VAL A 195 -30.58 6.34 -1.14
N ILE A 196 -29.95 7.13 -0.27
CA ILE A 196 -30.65 7.92 0.76
C ILE A 196 -31.61 8.91 0.09
N ILE A 197 -31.16 9.66 -0.92
CA ILE A 197 -32.02 10.61 -1.65
C ILE A 197 -33.20 9.91 -2.31
N GLN A 198 -32.99 8.76 -2.94
CA GLN A 198 -34.05 7.98 -3.58
C GLN A 198 -35.07 7.46 -2.56
N TYR A 199 -34.61 6.95 -1.42
CA TYR A 199 -35.48 6.50 -0.33
C TYR A 199 -36.38 7.62 0.17
N TYR A 200 -35.84 8.82 0.41
CA TYR A 200 -36.64 9.97 0.84
C TYR A 200 -37.65 10.42 -0.23
N ARG A 201 -37.27 10.42 -1.51
CA ARG A 201 -38.19 10.73 -2.62
C ARG A 201 -39.34 9.72 -2.73
N ALA A 202 -39.05 8.42 -2.62
CA ALA A 202 -40.07 7.37 -2.67
C ALA A 202 -41.07 7.51 -1.51
N ARG A 203 -40.57 7.78 -0.29
CA ARG A 203 -41.40 7.99 0.90
C ARG A 203 -42.29 9.24 0.79
N GLN A 204 -41.81 10.31 0.16
CA GLN A 204 -42.61 11.51 -0.10
C GLN A 204 -43.77 11.21 -1.07
N ARG A 205 -43.53 10.43 -2.14
CA ARG A 205 -44.58 10.04 -3.10
C ARG A 205 -45.68 9.19 -2.47
N GLN A 206 -45.31 8.25 -1.59
CA GLN A 206 -46.28 7.43 -0.84
C GLN A 206 -47.17 8.28 0.09
N ARG A 207 -46.59 9.26 0.80
CA ARG A 207 -47.37 10.17 1.66
C ARG A 207 -48.38 11.01 0.86
N ALA A 208 -48.01 11.43 -0.34
CA ALA A 208 -48.90 12.21 -1.21
C ALA A 208 -50.07 11.39 -1.76
N THR A 209 -49.88 10.08 -1.99
CA THR A 209 -50.95 9.18 -2.48
C THR A 209 -51.87 8.69 -1.36
N SER A 210 -51.41 8.59 -0.11
CA SER A 210 -52.25 8.24 1.04
C SER A 210 -53.13 9.38 1.57
N ALA A 211 -52.96 10.60 1.04
CA ALA A 211 -53.72 11.79 1.45
C ALA A 211 -54.90 12.10 0.51
N HIS A 212 -55.11 11.29 -0.52
CA HIS A 212 -56.24 11.32 -1.45
C HIS A 212 -57.11 10.09 -1.25
#